data_AF-A0A538EIM1-F1
#
_entry.id   AF-A0A538EIM1-F1
#
_cell.length_a   1.000
_cell.length_b   1.000
_cell.length_c   1.000
_cell.angle_alpha   90.00
_cell.angle_beta   90.00
_cell.angle_gamma   90.00
#
_symmetry.space_group_name_H-M   'P 1'
#
loop_
_entity.id
_entity.type
_entity.pdbx_description
1 polymer ?
#
loop_
_entity_poly.entity_id
_entity_poly.type
_entity_poly.pdbx_seq_one_letter_code
_entity_poly.pdbx_strand_id
1 'polypeptide(L)'
;MHVSDTRGFWVRGALVFARSTPLVTSTPAEQVTNQSGYVTLSMFPRATFPLRSGYHVQFFLRTRKDGDSLLSGVSSRRLAQVATR
;
A
#
# COMPACT_ATOMS: atom_id res chain seq x y z
N MET A 1 5.55 5.35 0.54
CA MET A 1 4.25 5.94 0.09
C MET A 1 3.93 7.11 1.00
N HIS A 2 3.23 8.13 0.49
CA HIS A 2 2.79 9.31 1.27
C HIS A 2 1.27 9.33 1.36
N VAL A 3 0.73 9.65 2.54
CA VAL A 3 -0.71 9.80 2.77
C VAL A 3 -1.01 11.24 3.17
N SER A 4 -1.92 11.87 2.45
CA SER A 4 -2.41 13.23 2.73
C SER A 4 -3.93 13.29 2.67
N ASP A 5 -4.51 14.26 3.38
CA ASP A 5 -5.92 14.60 3.25
C ASP A 5 -6.19 15.44 1.99
N THR A 6 -7.46 15.75 1.73
CA THR A 6 -7.87 16.55 0.55
C THR A 6 -7.38 17.99 0.58
N ARG A 7 -6.85 18.47 1.72
CA ARG A 7 -6.25 19.80 1.89
C ARG A 7 -4.73 19.75 1.84
N GLY A 8 -4.14 18.57 1.62
CA GLY A 8 -2.69 18.37 1.54
C GLY A 8 -2.01 18.18 2.89
N PHE A 9 -2.75 18.08 4.00
CA PHE A 9 -2.14 17.82 5.30
C PHE A 9 -1.65 16.39 5.41
N TRP A 10 -0.48 16.20 6.01
CA TRP A 10 0.12 14.89 6.21
C TRP A 10 -0.70 14.08 7.22
N VAL A 11 -1.10 12.87 6.84
CA VAL A 11 -1.91 12.01 7.70
C VAL A 11 -0.99 11.10 8.51
N ARG A 12 -0.99 11.29 9.83
CA ARG A 12 -0.21 10.50 10.80
C ARG A 12 -1.08 9.39 11.39
N GLY A 13 -0.47 8.27 11.80
CA GLY A 13 -1.22 7.20 12.49
C GLY A 13 -2.18 6.38 11.63
N ALA A 14 -2.24 6.59 10.31
CA ALA A 14 -3.08 5.80 9.43
C ALA A 14 -2.47 4.43 9.16
N LEU A 15 -3.30 3.40 9.14
CA LEU A 15 -2.90 2.04 8.79
C LEU A 15 -2.95 1.85 7.28
N VAL A 16 -1.87 1.32 6.71
CA VAL A 16 -1.69 1.12 5.27
C VAL A 16 -1.50 -0.35 4.96
N PHE A 17 -2.37 -0.86 4.10
CA PHE A 17 -2.33 -2.18 3.50
C PHE A 17 -1.92 -2.08 2.03
N ALA A 18 -1.07 -2.98 1.56
CA ALA A 18 -0.77 -3.12 0.14
C ALA A 18 -0.59 -4.59 -0.25
N ARG A 19 -1.12 -4.96 -1.42
CA ARG A 19 -1.00 -6.30 -2.01
C ARG A 19 -0.93 -6.21 -3.52
N SER A 20 -0.14 -7.08 -4.16
CA SER A 20 -0.14 -7.23 -5.62
C SER A 20 -1.43 -7.87 -6.15
N THR A 21 -1.86 -7.45 -7.34
CA THR A 21 -3.01 -7.97 -8.06
C THR A 21 -2.59 -8.32 -9.50
N PRO A 22 -2.42 -9.60 -9.87
CA PRO A 22 -2.59 -10.80 -9.04
C PRO A 22 -1.50 -10.92 -7.95
N LEU A 23 -1.70 -11.84 -6.99
CA LEU A 23 -0.81 -12.03 -5.84
C LEU A 23 0.50 -12.71 -6.25
N VAL A 24 1.42 -11.91 -6.78
CA VAL A 24 2.73 -12.32 -7.29
C VAL A 24 3.87 -11.92 -6.36
N THR A 25 3.58 -11.22 -5.27
CA THR A 25 4.51 -10.87 -4.20
C THR A 25 4.06 -11.44 -2.85
N SER A 26 4.91 -11.35 -1.83
CA SER A 26 4.47 -11.45 -0.44
C SER A 26 3.56 -10.26 -0.09
N THR A 27 2.70 -10.45 0.92
CA THR A 27 1.85 -9.40 1.49
C THR A 27 2.40 -9.06 2.87
N PRO A 28 2.98 -7.86 3.08
CA PRO A 28 3.41 -7.44 4.42
C PRO A 28 2.21 -7.19 5.34
N ALA A 29 2.47 -7.18 6.65
CA ALA A 29 1.49 -6.69 7.63
C ALA A 29 1.16 -5.21 7.39
N GLU A 30 -0.03 -4.76 7.82
CA GLU A 30 -0.35 -3.33 7.79
C GLU A 30 0.69 -2.54 8.58
N GLN A 31 1.09 -1.38 8.06
CA GLN A 31 2.04 -0.49 8.72
C GLN A 31 1.41 0.88 8.93
N VAL A 32 1.86 1.56 9.99
CA VAL A 32 1.36 2.88 10.36
C VAL A 32 2.19 3.96 9.67
N THR A 33 1.54 5.01 9.17
CA THR A 33 2.23 6.22 8.71
C THR A 33 2.93 6.92 9.87
N ASN A 34 4.19 7.32 9.67
CA ASN A 34 4.99 8.06 10.65
C ASN A 34 4.50 9.52 10.84
N GLN A 35 5.23 10.29 11.65
CA GLN A 35 4.91 11.71 11.90
C GLN A 35 4.96 12.59 10.64
N SER A 36 5.66 12.13 9.59
CA SER A 36 5.74 12.84 8.32
C SER A 36 4.66 12.39 7.32
N GLY A 37 3.74 11.50 7.71
CA GLY A 37 2.71 10.95 6.81
C GLY A 37 3.24 9.93 5.79
N TYR A 38 4.43 9.37 6.04
CA TYR A 38 5.05 8.37 5.17
C TYR A 38 5.00 6.97 5.78
N VAL A 39 4.95 5.97 4.91
CA VAL A 39 5.08 4.56 5.26
C VAL A 39 5.92 3.82 4.23
N THR A 40 6.69 2.84 4.68
CA THR A 40 7.46 1.92 3.85
C THR A 40 6.96 0.51 4.07
N LEU A 41 6.68 -0.19 2.97
CA LEU A 41 6.25 -1.59 2.97
C LEU A 41 7.24 -2.39 2.13
N SER A 42 7.80 -3.45 2.72
CA SER A 42 8.72 -4.36 2.06
C SER A 42 7.99 -5.62 1.62
N MET A 43 8.20 -6.00 0.36
CA MET A 43 7.53 -7.12 -0.28
C MET A 43 8.51 -7.80 -1.21
N PHE A 44 8.40 -9.12 -1.31
CA PHE A 44 9.31 -9.96 -2.08
C PHE A 44 8.55 -10.66 -3.20
N PRO A 45 9.11 -10.75 -4.42
CA PRO A 45 8.54 -11.57 -5.48
C PRO A 45 8.34 -13.01 -5.00
N ARG A 46 7.23 -13.63 -5.38
CA ARG A 46 7.05 -15.07 -5.19
C ARG A 46 7.94 -15.82 -6.18
N ALA A 47 8.44 -16.99 -5.79
CA ALA A 47 9.31 -17.81 -6.65
C ALA A 47 8.69 -18.17 -8.01
N THR A 48 7.36 -18.25 -8.09
CA THR A 48 6.63 -18.54 -9.33
C THR A 48 6.42 -17.32 -10.23
N PHE A 49 6.75 -16.11 -9.76
CA PHE A 49 6.63 -14.90 -10.56
C PHE A 49 7.93 -14.64 -11.34
N PRO A 50 7.92 -14.70 -12.69
CA PRO A 50 9.11 -14.43 -13.48
C PRO A 50 9.40 -12.93 -13.47
N LEU A 51 10.17 -12.45 -12.49
CA LEU A 51 10.58 -11.06 -12.41
C LEU A 51 11.49 -10.73 -13.59
N ARG A 52 10.99 -9.90 -14.51
CA ARG A 52 11.70 -9.45 -15.70
C ARG A 52 11.68 -7.93 -15.76
N SER A 53 12.76 -7.31 -16.23
CA SER A 53 12.80 -5.87 -16.42
C SER A 53 11.77 -5.41 -17.45
N GLY A 54 11.15 -4.25 -17.24
CA GLY A 54 10.14 -3.68 -18.15
C GLY A 54 8.72 -4.25 -17.99
N TYR A 55 8.51 -5.18 -17.05
CA TYR A 55 7.16 -5.60 -16.66
C TYR A 55 6.57 -4.59 -15.67
N HIS A 56 5.28 -4.76 -15.37
CA HIS A 56 4.60 -3.97 -14.37
C HIS A 56 3.80 -4.86 -13.44
N VAL A 57 3.87 -4.56 -12.14
CA VAL A 57 3.03 -5.19 -11.13
C VAL A 57 2.03 -4.16 -10.64
N GLN A 58 0.75 -4.54 -10.70
CA GLN A 58 -0.34 -3.76 -10.16
C GLN A 58 -0.46 -4.05 -8.66
N PHE A 59 -0.62 -3.00 -7.86
CA PHE A 59 -0.86 -3.09 -6.43
C PHE A 59 -2.20 -2.46 -6.08
N PHE A 60 -2.95 -3.15 -5.23
CA PHE A 60 -4.06 -2.57 -4.47
C PHE A 60 -3.54 -2.03 -3.15
N LEU A 61 -3.86 -0.77 -2.89
CA LEU A 61 -3.55 -0.05 -1.67
C LEU A 61 -4.83 0.32 -0.95
N ARG A 62 -4.82 0.17 0.37
CA ARG A 62 -5.85 0.72 1.26
C ARG A 62 -5.19 1.46 2.40
N THR A 63 -5.70 2.65 2.67
CA THR A 63 -5.39 3.39 3.90
C THR A 63 -6.66 3.48 4.73
N ARG A 64 -6.56 3.28 6.04
CA ARG A 64 -7.68 3.40 6.98
C ARG A 64 -7.27 4.09 8.27
N LYS A 65 -8.25 4.67 8.95
CA LYS A 65 -8.09 5.11 10.34
C LYS A 65 -7.99 3.87 11.25
N ASP A 66 -7.13 3.93 12.26
CA ASP A 66 -7.06 2.86 13.25
C ASP A 66 -8.31 2.83 14.15
N GLY A 67 -8.71 1.65 14.59
CA GLY A 67 -9.93 1.40 15.37
C GLY A 67 -11.25 1.45 14.58
N ASP A 68 -11.27 2.04 13.39
CA ASP A 68 -12.44 2.11 12.53
C ASP A 68 -12.80 0.73 11.91
N SER A 69 -14.10 0.52 11.62
CA SER A 69 -14.60 -0.66 10.91
C SER A 69 -13.96 -0.82 9.52
N LEU A 70 -13.60 -2.05 9.16
CA LEU A 70 -12.99 -2.36 7.85
C LEU A 70 -13.93 -2.06 6.67
N LEU A 71 -15.24 -2.20 6.88
CA LEU A 71 -16.26 -2.12 5.83
C LEU A 71 -16.98 -0.77 5.78
N SER A 72 -17.02 -0.04 6.91
CA SER A 72 -17.80 1.20 7.03
C SER A 72 -17.01 2.39 7.57
N GLY A 73 -15.75 2.20 7.96
CA GLY A 73 -14.89 3.26 8.48
C GLY A 73 -14.23 4.15 7.43
N VAL A 74 -13.56 5.20 7.90
CA VAL A 74 -12.85 6.14 7.03
C VAL A 74 -11.69 5.43 6.33
N SER A 75 -11.73 5.41 5.00
CA SER A 75 -10.74 4.71 4.20
C SER A 75 -10.56 5.32 2.81
N SER A 76 -9.38 5.14 2.25
CA SER A 76 -9.04 5.43 0.85
C SER A 76 -8.46 4.18 0.19
N ARG A 77 -8.70 4.04 -1.12
CA ARG A 77 -8.35 2.85 -1.91
C ARG A 77 -7.77 3.30 -3.24
N ARG A 78 -6.66 2.69 -3.66
CA ARG A 78 -6.00 3.04 -4.93
C ARG A 78 -5.36 1.84 -5.59
N LEU A 79 -5.34 1.85 -6.91
CA LEU A 79 -4.51 1.00 -7.74
C LEU A 79 -3.23 1.77 -8.13
N ALA A 80 -2.06 1.18 -7.88
CA ALA A 80 -0.77 1.71 -8.31
C ALA A 80 0.02 0.67 -9.12
N GLN A 81 0.54 1.11 -10.26
CA GLN A 81 1.36 0.28 -11.15
C GLN A 81 2.84 0.58 -10.88
N VAL A 82 3.64 -0.45 -10.61
CA VAL A 82 5.07 -0.33 -10.33
C VAL A 82 5.85 -1.11 -11.38
N ALA A 83 6.78 -0.43 -12.05
CA ALA A 83 7.67 -1.08 -13.01
C ALA A 83 8.66 -1.99 -12.29
N THR A 84 8.88 -3.18 -12.83
CA THR A 84 9.97 -4.07 -12.42
C THR A 84 11.26 -3.61 -13.08
N ARG A 85 12.33 -3.57 -12.30
CA ARG A 85 13.67 -3.18 -12.78
C ARG A 85 14.61 -4.36 -12.64
#